data_AF-A0A202DGS1-F1
#
_entry.id   AF-A0A202DGS1-F1
#
_cell.length_a   1.000
_cell.length_b   1.000
_cell.length_c   1.000
_cell.angle_alpha   90.00
_cell.angle_beta   90.00
_cell.angle_gamma   90.00
#
_symmetry.space_group_name_H-M   'P 1'
#
loop_
_entity.id
_entity.type
_entity.pdbx_description
1 polymer ?
#
loop_
_entity_poly.entity_id
_entity_poly.type
_entity_poly.pdbx_seq_one_letter_code
_entity_poly.pdbx_strand_id
1 'polypeptide(L)'
;MRQKRSFLRPSILTILVILFTGCASHNDESDADVTWVDLIGQLTSPDMVARLDTLDSKLISSADPTRGNKDYNHFVRMERVDGQDWIVIADIKGSGYVSRYWCTGTNNREHPIRFYFNNEKKPRLITHYKEFFGGKAPYLAPLANREQGCWYSYIPISFSERLVIMILAKDTISGQTVRDYHHLNYSVYTNGTTVQTFPKEIKPEHTAALEKARIFWSKRLKGPGDPPTESTLTTTNETVIPGGAIQLDQLNGPASISRLEIEPDFDAVETPAEKEKLLRDLQVRITWNGSAKPSVDVPIGDLFGSYLRRTRFSTMYVGMTTNTFFTSFPMPFEKSADISIHNNSKHSVPISIKAYSSKIDSWDDNLGYFHAAWSKSGAEQKGKPHIMLQTKGSGKYVGCFLSVTSRDKSWWALESNDYIYTDSDSAPSWQGTGLEDYFNGGWYYKNAKVQPLSGLLFHVPFKTVQYRLHMTDPVHFSDRIYFEFERGPNHVSRAIMESIVYYYMDKPSSSIPRIPEGLPVYEARTELEQHTLMRELNNQDYVGDLIGAKDHIDEYLERYPDYEHKEMLLLRRLAYR
;
A
#
# COMPACT_ATOMS: atom_id res chain seq x y z
N MET A 1 51.62 -59.65 35.79
CA MET A 1 51.32 -58.37 35.11
C MET A 1 50.88 -58.64 33.68
N ARG A 2 49.76 -58.02 33.25
CA ARG A 2 49.23 -57.85 31.87
C ARG A 2 48.67 -59.06 31.09
N GLN A 3 47.34 -59.16 31.20
CA GLN A 3 46.29 -59.22 30.15
C GLN A 3 46.49 -59.99 28.83
N LYS A 4 45.54 -60.93 28.66
CA LYS A 4 45.11 -61.62 27.43
C LYS A 4 44.40 -60.68 26.45
N ARG A 5 44.53 -60.96 25.14
CA ARG A 5 43.52 -60.70 24.11
C ARG A 5 43.34 -61.96 23.26
N SER A 6 42.12 -62.49 23.20
CA SER A 6 41.74 -63.54 22.25
C SER A 6 40.66 -63.00 21.30
N PHE A 7 40.85 -63.25 20.01
CA PHE A 7 39.87 -63.04 18.96
C PHE A 7 38.76 -64.09 19.01
N LEU A 8 37.50 -63.68 18.89
CA LEU A 8 36.41 -64.53 18.43
C LEU A 8 35.38 -63.67 17.66
N ARG A 9 35.00 -64.15 16.46
CA ARG A 9 33.89 -63.64 15.64
C ARG A 9 32.54 -64.02 16.26
N PRO A 10 31.46 -63.25 15.98
CA PRO A 10 30.13 -63.84 15.92
C PRO A 10 29.34 -63.48 14.65
N SER A 11 28.83 -64.56 14.04
CA SER A 11 27.44 -64.86 13.67
C SER A 11 26.42 -63.77 13.33
N ILE A 12 25.74 -64.05 12.21
CA ILE A 12 24.53 -63.44 11.64
C ILE A 12 23.35 -63.49 12.62
N LEU A 13 22.65 -62.37 12.81
CA LEU A 13 21.34 -62.30 13.47
C LEU A 13 20.37 -61.44 12.65
N THR A 14 19.27 -62.07 12.24
CA THR A 14 18.11 -61.51 11.55
C THR A 14 17.41 -60.45 12.41
N ILE A 15 17.26 -59.22 11.89
CA ILE A 15 16.45 -58.17 12.53
C ILE A 15 15.07 -58.11 11.86
N LEU A 16 14.07 -58.35 12.69
CA LEU A 16 12.64 -58.24 12.44
C LEU A 16 12.27 -56.75 12.28
N VAL A 17 11.76 -56.35 11.12
CA VAL A 17 11.21 -55.00 10.88
C VAL A 17 9.79 -54.96 11.42
N ILE A 18 9.57 -54.24 12.53
CA ILE A 18 8.24 -53.88 13.02
C ILE A 18 7.92 -52.48 12.47
N LEU A 19 7.05 -52.44 11.46
CA LEU A 19 6.40 -51.24 10.95
C LEU A 19 5.43 -50.70 12.01
N PHE A 20 5.82 -49.68 12.75
CA PHE A 20 4.87 -48.81 13.44
C PHE A 20 4.42 -47.72 12.48
N THR A 21 3.28 -47.95 11.81
CA THR A 21 2.45 -46.88 11.25
C THR A 21 1.83 -46.11 12.40
N GLY A 22 2.56 -45.13 12.91
CA GLY A 22 2.03 -44.13 13.83
C GLY A 22 1.38 -43.01 13.03
N CYS A 23 0.04 -42.98 12.98
CA CYS A 23 -0.69 -41.75 12.70
C CYS A 23 -0.44 -40.79 13.86
N ALA A 24 0.61 -39.97 13.76
CA ALA A 24 0.81 -38.86 14.66
C ALA A 24 -0.22 -37.77 14.30
N SER A 25 -1.29 -37.66 15.08
CA SER A 25 -2.07 -36.43 15.14
C SER A 25 -1.13 -35.32 15.63
N HIS A 26 -0.63 -34.48 14.73
CA HIS A 26 0.05 -33.25 15.11
C HIS A 26 -0.93 -32.40 15.92
N ASN A 27 -0.56 -32.08 17.16
CA ASN A 27 -1.23 -31.05 17.93
C ASN A 27 -0.91 -29.71 17.25
N ASP A 28 -1.88 -29.17 16.52
CA ASP A 28 -1.84 -27.95 15.69
C ASP A 28 -1.45 -26.63 16.42
N GLU A 29 -1.17 -26.63 17.73
CA GLU A 29 -1.10 -25.39 18.53
C GLU A 29 0.25 -25.04 19.21
N SER A 30 1.21 -25.96 19.41
CA SER A 30 2.42 -25.64 20.23
C SER A 30 3.77 -25.61 19.50
N ASP A 31 3.88 -26.19 18.31
CA ASP A 31 5.20 -26.49 17.70
C ASP A 31 5.43 -25.77 16.35
N ALA A 32 4.57 -24.81 15.97
CA ALA A 32 4.73 -24.07 14.72
C ALA A 32 5.84 -23.01 14.81
N ASP A 33 6.62 -22.85 13.74
CA ASP A 33 7.69 -21.85 13.67
C ASP A 33 7.17 -20.41 13.69
N VAL A 34 5.97 -20.19 13.13
CA VAL A 34 5.30 -18.89 13.06
C VAL A 34 3.89 -19.00 13.62
N THR A 35 3.61 -18.30 14.73
CA THR A 35 2.27 -18.28 15.35
C THR A 35 1.36 -17.26 14.67
N TRP A 36 0.05 -17.35 14.94
CA TRP A 36 -0.88 -16.32 14.48
C TRP A 36 -0.62 -14.95 15.15
N VAL A 37 -0.14 -14.95 16.40
CA VAL A 37 0.27 -13.74 17.10
C VAL A 37 1.46 -13.08 16.41
N ASP A 38 2.42 -13.86 15.91
CA ASP A 38 3.58 -13.33 15.15
C ASP A 38 3.12 -12.64 13.86
N LEU A 39 2.18 -13.25 13.13
CA LEU A 39 1.58 -12.65 11.93
C LEU A 39 0.79 -11.37 12.24
N ILE A 40 0.02 -11.33 13.33
CA ILE A 40 -0.62 -10.10 13.80
C ILE A 40 0.43 -9.05 14.19
N GLY A 41 1.55 -9.49 14.77
CA GLY A 41 2.69 -8.64 15.13
C GLY A 41 3.24 -7.85 13.95
N GLN A 42 3.25 -8.44 12.75
CA GLN A 42 3.67 -7.77 11.51
C GLN A 42 2.85 -6.51 11.19
N LEU A 43 1.56 -6.46 11.60
CA LEU A 43 0.72 -5.27 11.46
C LEU A 43 1.23 -4.07 12.29
N THR A 44 2.16 -4.30 13.22
CA THR A 44 2.80 -3.28 14.06
C THR A 44 4.28 -3.12 13.79
N SER A 45 4.79 -3.68 12.70
CA SER A 45 6.21 -3.70 12.35
C SER A 45 6.46 -2.96 11.03
N PRO A 46 6.23 -1.64 10.98
CA PRO A 46 6.37 -0.87 9.74
C PRO A 46 7.79 -0.93 9.17
N ASP A 47 8.81 -1.18 10.00
CA ASP A 47 10.22 -1.20 9.61
C ASP A 47 10.58 -2.43 8.74
N MET A 48 9.80 -3.50 8.82
CA MET A 48 10.00 -4.71 8.00
C MET A 48 9.85 -4.43 6.51
N VAL A 49 9.21 -3.33 6.14
CA VAL A 49 9.10 -2.90 4.74
C VAL A 49 10.45 -2.56 4.11
N ALA A 50 11.53 -2.33 4.87
CA ALA A 50 12.88 -2.19 4.30
C ALA A 50 13.61 -3.52 4.06
N ARG A 51 13.17 -4.63 4.67
CA ARG A 51 13.87 -5.93 4.60
C ARG A 51 13.50 -6.73 3.35
N LEU A 52 14.47 -7.20 2.58
CA LEU A 52 14.29 -7.95 1.34
C LEU A 52 14.09 -9.46 1.57
N ASP A 53 14.30 -9.96 2.78
CA ASP A 53 14.07 -11.36 3.18
C ASP A 53 12.65 -11.62 3.72
N THR A 54 11.75 -10.66 3.59
CA THR A 54 10.31 -10.87 3.84
C THR A 54 9.69 -11.71 2.72
N LEU A 55 8.60 -12.42 3.01
CA LEU A 55 7.89 -13.19 1.98
C LEU A 55 7.32 -12.30 0.86
N ASP A 56 7.31 -12.88 -0.35
CA ASP A 56 6.59 -12.35 -1.50
C ASP A 56 5.07 -12.55 -1.35
N SER A 57 4.29 -11.67 -2.01
CA SER A 57 2.83 -11.70 -1.99
C SER A 57 2.27 -11.98 -3.37
N LYS A 58 1.46 -13.03 -3.46
CA LYS A 58 0.70 -13.39 -4.66
C LYS A 58 -0.72 -12.87 -4.56
N LEU A 59 -1.38 -12.74 -5.71
CA LEU A 59 -2.78 -12.34 -5.80
C LEU A 59 -3.63 -13.47 -6.41
N ILE A 60 -4.71 -13.84 -5.73
CA ILE A 60 -5.88 -14.48 -6.36
C ILE A 60 -6.93 -13.40 -6.56
N SER A 61 -7.44 -13.24 -7.78
CA SER A 61 -8.46 -12.25 -8.08
C SER A 61 -9.56 -12.81 -8.98
N SER A 62 -10.67 -12.09 -9.03
CA SER A 62 -11.76 -12.34 -9.98
C SER A 62 -11.52 -11.75 -11.37
N ALA A 63 -10.28 -11.38 -11.72
CA ALA A 63 -9.98 -10.69 -12.96
C ALA A 63 -10.33 -11.52 -14.20
N ASP A 64 -10.71 -10.84 -15.29
CA ASP A 64 -10.98 -11.50 -16.55
C ASP A 64 -9.69 -12.11 -17.14
N PRO A 65 -9.57 -13.45 -17.26
CA PRO A 65 -8.35 -14.08 -17.75
C PRO A 65 -8.06 -13.75 -19.22
N THR A 66 -9.05 -13.20 -19.95
CA THR A 66 -8.88 -12.71 -21.33
C THR A 66 -8.41 -11.26 -21.39
N ARG A 67 -8.23 -10.58 -20.24
CA ARG A 67 -7.96 -9.14 -20.11
C ARG A 67 -9.09 -8.26 -20.66
N GLY A 68 -10.31 -8.79 -20.65
CA GLY A 68 -11.53 -8.01 -20.84
C GLY A 68 -11.92 -7.23 -19.58
N ASN A 69 -13.16 -6.72 -19.55
CA ASN A 69 -13.71 -5.96 -18.41
C ASN A 69 -14.81 -6.74 -17.66
N LYS A 70 -14.80 -8.07 -17.73
CA LYS A 70 -15.75 -8.93 -17.00
C LYS A 70 -15.05 -9.51 -15.77
N ASP A 71 -14.52 -8.64 -14.92
CA ASP A 71 -13.64 -8.97 -13.79
C ASP A 71 -14.39 -9.49 -12.54
N TYR A 72 -15.46 -10.25 -12.76
CA TYR A 72 -16.28 -10.85 -11.73
C TYR A 72 -16.57 -12.31 -12.04
N ASN A 73 -16.81 -13.09 -10.99
CA ASN A 73 -17.14 -14.52 -11.06
C ASN A 73 -16.08 -15.40 -11.77
N HIS A 74 -14.83 -14.94 -11.87
CA HIS A 74 -13.68 -15.81 -12.17
C HIS A 74 -13.13 -16.35 -10.86
N PHE A 75 -13.54 -17.55 -10.50
CA PHE A 75 -13.22 -18.19 -9.22
C PHE A 75 -12.69 -19.60 -9.45
N VAL A 76 -12.18 -20.25 -8.41
CA VAL A 76 -11.53 -21.57 -8.52
C VAL A 76 -12.50 -22.64 -9.03
N ARG A 77 -13.69 -22.74 -8.42
CA ARG A 77 -14.75 -23.67 -8.82
C ARG A 77 -16.07 -23.41 -8.09
N MET A 78 -17.13 -24.05 -8.56
CA MET A 78 -18.38 -24.22 -7.81
C MET A 78 -18.36 -25.52 -7.00
N GLU A 79 -18.95 -25.52 -5.82
CA GLU A 79 -19.19 -26.73 -5.02
C GLU A 79 -20.60 -26.73 -4.43
N ARG A 80 -21.20 -27.92 -4.33
CA ARG A 80 -22.51 -28.08 -3.70
C ARG A 80 -22.36 -28.67 -2.30
N VAL A 81 -22.70 -27.89 -1.28
CA VAL A 81 -22.54 -28.22 0.14
C VAL A 81 -23.85 -27.94 0.86
N ASP A 82 -24.32 -28.88 1.69
CA ASP A 82 -25.59 -28.78 2.43
C ASP A 82 -26.82 -28.43 1.55
N GLY A 83 -26.83 -28.91 0.30
CA GLY A 83 -27.91 -28.64 -0.66
C GLY A 83 -27.90 -27.23 -1.27
N GLN A 84 -26.84 -26.46 -1.05
CA GLN A 84 -26.65 -25.11 -1.61
C GLN A 84 -25.41 -25.06 -2.50
N ASP A 85 -25.42 -24.19 -3.49
CA ASP A 85 -24.27 -23.95 -4.35
C ASP A 85 -23.39 -22.86 -3.73
N TRP A 86 -22.10 -23.12 -3.65
CA TRP A 86 -21.07 -22.26 -3.10
C TRP A 86 -19.99 -22.00 -4.15
N ILE A 87 -19.47 -20.79 -4.15
CA ILE A 87 -18.33 -20.38 -4.96
C ILE A 87 -17.07 -20.55 -4.12
N VAL A 88 -16.10 -21.34 -4.60
CA VAL A 88 -14.75 -21.43 -4.02
C VAL A 88 -13.90 -20.33 -4.65
N ILE A 89 -13.63 -19.27 -3.89
CA ILE A 89 -12.82 -18.13 -4.37
C ILE A 89 -11.32 -18.34 -4.16
N ALA A 90 -10.93 -19.21 -3.22
CA ALA A 90 -9.53 -19.58 -2.99
C ALA A 90 -9.40 -21.04 -2.58
N ASP A 91 -8.31 -21.66 -3.05
CA ASP A 91 -7.86 -23.00 -2.68
C ASP A 91 -6.33 -23.00 -2.69
N ILE A 92 -5.76 -22.53 -1.58
CA ILE A 92 -4.32 -22.28 -1.44
C ILE A 92 -3.70 -23.46 -0.72
N LYS A 93 -2.58 -23.98 -1.24
CA LYS A 93 -1.83 -25.10 -0.65
C LYS A 93 -0.49 -24.62 -0.11
N GLY A 94 0.03 -25.32 0.89
CA GLY A 94 1.29 -25.03 1.58
C GLY A 94 1.09 -24.42 2.96
N SER A 95 2.18 -24.02 3.61
CA SER A 95 2.15 -23.29 4.88
C SER A 95 2.23 -21.80 4.62
N GLY A 96 1.26 -21.01 5.09
CA GLY A 96 1.16 -19.62 4.69
C GLY A 96 0.05 -18.83 5.37
N TYR A 97 -0.24 -17.66 4.81
CA TYR A 97 -1.32 -16.80 5.27
C TYR A 97 -1.86 -15.92 4.15
N VAL A 98 -3.15 -15.57 4.25
CA VAL A 98 -3.74 -14.45 3.50
C VAL A 98 -3.50 -13.18 4.32
N SER A 99 -2.87 -12.18 3.71
CA SER A 99 -2.52 -10.89 4.33
C SER A 99 -3.57 -9.80 4.09
N ARG A 100 -4.30 -9.89 2.98
CA ARG A 100 -5.42 -9.00 2.66
C ARG A 100 -6.52 -9.74 1.92
N TYR A 101 -7.75 -9.55 2.35
CA TYR A 101 -8.95 -9.94 1.61
C TYR A 101 -9.77 -8.69 1.31
N TRP A 102 -9.92 -8.34 0.03
CA TRP A 102 -10.84 -7.31 -0.46
C TRP A 102 -11.93 -7.95 -1.31
N CYS A 103 -13.16 -7.46 -1.22
CA CYS A 103 -14.23 -7.82 -2.15
C CYS A 103 -15.35 -6.77 -2.28
N THR A 104 -16.13 -6.89 -3.35
CA THR A 104 -17.39 -6.16 -3.55
C THR A 104 -18.40 -7.01 -4.32
N GLY A 105 -19.50 -6.40 -4.78
CA GLY A 105 -20.50 -7.05 -5.62
C GLY A 105 -21.74 -7.58 -4.90
N THR A 106 -21.68 -7.70 -3.56
CA THR A 106 -22.88 -7.80 -2.71
C THR A 106 -22.92 -6.72 -1.63
N ASN A 107 -24.08 -6.10 -1.48
CA ASN A 107 -24.39 -5.19 -0.39
C ASN A 107 -25.07 -5.90 0.80
N ASN A 108 -25.32 -7.20 0.67
CA ASN A 108 -25.93 -8.01 1.70
C ASN A 108 -24.94 -8.27 2.83
N ARG A 109 -25.17 -7.59 3.94
CA ARG A 109 -24.37 -7.67 5.17
C ARG A 109 -24.37 -9.07 5.80
N GLU A 110 -25.39 -9.86 5.52
CA GLU A 110 -25.58 -11.21 6.06
C GLU A 110 -25.21 -12.28 5.02
N HIS A 111 -24.50 -11.92 3.95
CA HIS A 111 -24.05 -12.87 2.94
C HIS A 111 -23.06 -13.89 3.55
N PRO A 112 -23.28 -15.21 3.44
CA PRO A 112 -22.45 -16.20 4.12
C PRO A 112 -21.05 -16.39 3.53
N ILE A 113 -20.06 -16.62 4.40
CA ILE A 113 -18.68 -17.00 4.07
C ILE A 113 -18.27 -18.22 4.93
N ARG A 114 -17.52 -19.14 4.34
CA ARG A 114 -16.95 -20.31 5.02
C ARG A 114 -15.46 -20.45 4.74
N PHE A 115 -14.72 -20.92 5.74
CA PHE A 115 -13.30 -21.20 5.64
C PHE A 115 -13.02 -22.63 6.13
N TYR A 116 -12.27 -23.36 5.32
CA TYR A 116 -11.79 -24.70 5.63
C TYR A 116 -10.27 -24.65 5.68
N PHE A 117 -9.70 -25.21 6.74
CA PHE A 117 -8.27 -25.21 6.95
C PHE A 117 -7.73 -26.63 6.83
N ASN A 118 -6.54 -26.74 6.26
CA ASN A 118 -5.82 -27.98 6.02
C ASN A 118 -6.73 -28.96 5.25
N ASN A 119 -7.11 -30.07 5.87
CA ASN A 119 -7.99 -31.07 5.28
C ASN A 119 -9.27 -31.30 6.11
N GLU A 120 -9.72 -30.27 6.82
CA GLU A 120 -10.95 -30.33 7.63
C GLU A 120 -12.19 -30.57 6.74
N LYS A 121 -13.02 -31.54 7.15
CA LYS A 121 -14.26 -31.88 6.44
C LYS A 121 -15.41 -30.91 6.73
N LYS A 122 -15.32 -30.15 7.81
CA LYS A 122 -16.29 -29.13 8.22
C LYS A 122 -15.57 -27.79 8.25
N PRO A 123 -16.24 -26.69 7.88
CA PRO A 123 -15.62 -25.37 7.95
C PRO A 123 -15.31 -25.03 9.40
N ARG A 124 -14.09 -24.54 9.66
CA ARG A 124 -13.68 -24.06 10.99
C ARG A 124 -14.35 -22.73 11.32
N LEU A 125 -14.42 -21.85 10.32
CA LEU A 125 -15.05 -20.55 10.44
C LEU A 125 -16.26 -20.49 9.49
N ILE A 126 -17.43 -20.28 10.09
CA ILE A 126 -18.68 -20.00 9.39
C ILE A 126 -19.12 -18.62 9.88
N THR A 127 -19.22 -17.65 8.97
CA THR A 127 -19.58 -16.28 9.31
C THR A 127 -20.30 -15.61 8.13
N HIS A 128 -20.48 -14.30 8.20
CA HIS A 128 -21.07 -13.50 7.15
C HIS A 128 -20.29 -12.19 6.97
N TYR A 129 -20.52 -11.50 5.84
CA TYR A 129 -19.75 -10.32 5.43
C TYR A 129 -19.64 -9.26 6.54
N LYS A 130 -20.75 -8.91 7.20
CA LYS A 130 -20.75 -7.91 8.27
C LYS A 130 -19.86 -8.29 9.43
N GLU A 131 -19.89 -9.54 9.89
CA GLU A 131 -19.07 -9.97 11.02
C GLU A 131 -17.59 -9.98 10.64
N PHE A 132 -17.25 -10.57 9.50
CA PHE A 132 -15.86 -10.74 9.05
C PHE A 132 -15.16 -9.43 8.65
N PHE A 133 -15.91 -8.47 8.10
CA PHE A 133 -15.35 -7.22 7.57
C PHE A 133 -15.67 -6.01 8.45
N GLY A 134 -15.48 -6.13 9.77
CA GLY A 134 -15.46 -4.96 10.67
C GLY A 134 -16.66 -4.80 11.60
N GLY A 135 -17.68 -5.66 11.52
CA GLY A 135 -18.91 -5.52 12.31
C GLY A 135 -18.92 -6.24 13.65
N LYS A 136 -17.89 -7.04 13.97
CA LYS A 136 -17.80 -7.80 15.23
C LYS A 136 -16.35 -8.12 15.59
N ALA A 137 -16.03 -8.01 16.88
CA ALA A 137 -14.73 -8.43 17.39
C ALA A 137 -14.45 -9.91 17.05
N PRO A 138 -13.22 -10.26 16.64
CA PRO A 138 -12.02 -9.40 16.63
C PRO A 138 -11.82 -8.57 15.34
N TYR A 139 -12.72 -8.70 14.35
CA TYR A 139 -12.66 -7.98 13.08
C TYR A 139 -13.22 -6.57 13.23
N LEU A 140 -12.34 -5.60 13.44
CA LEU A 140 -12.74 -4.21 13.70
C LEU A 140 -11.87 -3.22 12.92
N ALA A 141 -12.43 -2.07 12.55
CA ALA A 141 -11.76 -1.01 11.76
C ALA A 141 -10.70 -0.23 12.57
N PRO A 142 -9.47 -0.02 12.08
CA PRO A 142 -9.16 0.04 10.66
C PRO A 142 -8.59 -1.25 10.05
N LEU A 143 -8.46 -2.34 10.80
CA LEU A 143 -7.91 -3.60 10.28
C LEU A 143 -8.89 -4.33 9.36
N ALA A 144 -10.19 -4.27 9.66
CA ALA A 144 -11.24 -4.80 8.80
C ALA A 144 -12.43 -3.84 8.79
N ASN A 145 -12.98 -3.53 7.62
CA ASN A 145 -14.09 -2.60 7.50
C ASN A 145 -14.85 -2.74 6.17
N ARG A 146 -16.00 -2.08 6.11
CA ARG A 146 -16.68 -1.73 4.86
C ARG A 146 -16.56 -0.23 4.64
N GLU A 147 -15.80 0.18 3.64
CA GLU A 147 -15.53 1.58 3.33
C GLU A 147 -15.40 1.76 1.81
N GLN A 148 -15.66 2.96 1.28
CA GLN A 148 -15.48 3.26 -0.15
C GLN A 148 -16.15 2.30 -1.15
N GLY A 149 -17.26 1.64 -0.77
CA GLY A 149 -17.98 0.75 -1.69
C GLY A 149 -17.44 -0.68 -1.74
N CYS A 150 -16.49 -1.04 -0.87
CA CYS A 150 -15.97 -2.41 -0.75
C CYS A 150 -15.98 -2.91 0.70
N TRP A 151 -15.59 -4.17 0.84
CA TRP A 151 -15.28 -4.85 2.10
C TRP A 151 -13.80 -5.22 2.07
N TYR A 152 -13.08 -5.01 3.17
CA TYR A 152 -11.69 -5.45 3.27
C TYR A 152 -11.31 -5.90 4.69
N SER A 153 -10.33 -6.79 4.77
CA SER A 153 -9.68 -7.24 6.01
C SER A 153 -8.19 -7.43 5.79
N TYR A 154 -7.39 -6.86 6.68
CA TYR A 154 -5.94 -7.06 6.82
C TYR A 154 -5.60 -8.03 7.97
N ILE A 155 -6.60 -8.64 8.60
CA ILE A 155 -6.37 -9.61 9.68
C ILE A 155 -5.87 -10.91 9.04
N PRO A 156 -4.66 -11.39 9.39
CA PRO A 156 -4.08 -12.55 8.73
C PRO A 156 -4.93 -13.80 8.88
N ILE A 157 -5.07 -14.58 7.81
CA ILE A 157 -5.74 -15.89 7.82
C ILE A 157 -4.69 -16.95 7.57
N SER A 158 -4.16 -17.54 8.64
CA SER A 158 -3.03 -18.48 8.57
C SER A 158 -3.49 -19.94 8.37
N PHE A 159 -2.66 -20.73 7.70
CA PHE A 159 -2.92 -22.14 7.42
C PHE A 159 -1.61 -22.92 7.34
N SER A 160 -1.56 -24.12 7.91
CA SER A 160 -0.33 -24.93 7.91
C SER A 160 -0.16 -25.76 6.64
N GLU A 161 -1.25 -26.20 6.02
CA GLU A 161 -1.23 -27.06 4.83
C GLU A 161 -2.09 -26.56 3.67
N ARG A 162 -3.27 -25.99 3.96
CA ARG A 162 -4.23 -25.56 2.95
C ARG A 162 -5.26 -24.58 3.50
N LEU A 163 -5.75 -23.67 2.66
CA LEU A 163 -6.89 -22.80 2.97
C LEU A 163 -7.88 -22.83 1.80
N VAL A 164 -9.14 -23.13 2.10
CA VAL A 164 -10.25 -22.98 1.15
C VAL A 164 -11.23 -21.94 1.66
N ILE A 165 -11.53 -20.93 0.85
CA ILE A 165 -12.50 -19.86 1.16
C ILE A 165 -13.68 -19.97 0.22
N MET A 166 -14.89 -19.95 0.79
CA MET A 166 -16.13 -20.11 0.04
C MET A 166 -17.13 -19.01 0.38
N ILE A 167 -17.85 -18.52 -0.63
CA ILE A 167 -19.01 -17.64 -0.46
C ILE A 167 -20.25 -18.30 -1.05
N LEU A 168 -21.44 -17.96 -0.56
CA LEU A 168 -22.66 -18.56 -1.07
C LEU A 168 -22.93 -18.04 -2.50
N ALA A 169 -23.24 -18.94 -3.44
CA ALA A 169 -23.37 -18.52 -4.84
C ALA A 169 -24.58 -17.60 -5.08
N LYS A 170 -25.65 -17.78 -4.30
CA LYS A 170 -26.85 -16.94 -4.36
C LYS A 170 -26.85 -15.92 -3.25
N ASP A 171 -27.15 -14.68 -3.59
CA ASP A 171 -27.41 -13.65 -2.61
C ASP A 171 -28.71 -13.97 -1.83
N THR A 172 -28.63 -13.96 -0.50
CA THR A 172 -29.74 -14.43 0.36
C THR A 172 -30.93 -13.47 0.41
N ILE A 173 -30.79 -12.24 -0.11
CA ILE A 173 -31.87 -11.24 -0.16
C ILE A 173 -32.51 -11.24 -1.54
N SER A 174 -31.72 -11.08 -2.60
CA SER A 174 -32.23 -10.97 -3.97
C SER A 174 -32.49 -12.32 -4.65
N GLY A 175 -31.89 -13.42 -4.15
CA GLY A 175 -31.97 -14.75 -4.76
C GLY A 175 -31.17 -14.91 -6.06
N GLN A 176 -30.55 -13.84 -6.55
CA GLN A 176 -29.73 -13.84 -7.75
C GLN A 176 -28.33 -14.42 -7.46
N THR A 177 -27.65 -14.87 -8.51
CA THR A 177 -26.23 -15.24 -8.38
C THR A 177 -25.43 -13.99 -8.05
N VAL A 178 -24.53 -14.10 -7.06
CA VAL A 178 -23.65 -13.00 -6.67
C VAL A 178 -22.75 -12.64 -7.85
N ARG A 179 -22.52 -11.34 -8.03
CA ARG A 179 -21.51 -10.82 -8.94
C ARG A 179 -20.24 -10.58 -8.14
N ASP A 180 -19.50 -11.63 -7.85
CA ASP A 180 -18.36 -11.61 -6.94
C ASP A 180 -17.14 -10.95 -7.58
N TYR A 181 -16.64 -9.92 -6.89
CA TYR A 181 -15.36 -9.29 -7.17
C TYR A 181 -14.47 -9.51 -5.94
N HIS A 182 -13.30 -10.11 -6.10
CA HIS A 182 -12.42 -10.41 -4.96
C HIS A 182 -10.95 -10.24 -5.31
N HIS A 183 -10.16 -9.83 -4.32
CA HIS A 183 -8.69 -9.87 -4.29
C HIS A 183 -8.26 -10.51 -2.98
N LEU A 184 -7.43 -11.56 -3.06
CA LEU A 184 -6.83 -12.24 -1.93
C LEU A 184 -5.31 -12.19 -2.08
N ASN A 185 -4.67 -11.38 -1.27
CA ASN A 185 -3.22 -11.32 -1.17
C ASN A 185 -2.74 -12.38 -0.18
N TYR A 186 -1.81 -13.23 -0.60
CA TYR A 186 -1.34 -14.33 0.22
C TYR A 186 0.14 -14.64 -0.01
N SER A 187 0.75 -15.24 1.00
CA SER A 187 2.14 -15.69 0.99
C SER A 187 2.23 -17.13 1.48
N VAL A 188 3.17 -17.90 0.90
CA VAL A 188 3.43 -19.30 1.26
C VAL A 188 4.93 -19.46 1.49
N TYR A 189 5.30 -20.08 2.61
CA TYR A 189 6.69 -20.37 2.95
C TYR A 189 7.22 -21.53 2.08
N THR A 190 8.46 -21.42 1.60
CA THR A 190 9.06 -22.38 0.65
C THR A 190 10.16 -23.25 1.26
N ASN A 191 10.59 -22.95 2.48
CA ASN A 191 11.72 -23.56 3.19
C ASN A 191 11.29 -24.57 4.28
N GLY A 192 10.04 -25.04 4.23
CA GLY A 192 9.49 -25.95 5.23
C GLY A 192 9.05 -25.29 6.54
N THR A 193 9.16 -23.95 6.66
CA THR A 193 8.62 -23.19 7.79
C THR A 193 7.13 -23.49 7.96
N THR A 194 6.75 -23.85 9.18
CA THR A 194 5.39 -24.18 9.56
C THR A 194 4.67 -22.98 10.18
N VAL A 195 3.44 -22.74 9.75
CA VAL A 195 2.59 -21.67 10.28
C VAL A 195 1.47 -22.28 11.11
N GLN A 196 1.22 -21.70 12.29
CA GLN A 196 0.05 -22.05 13.10
C GLN A 196 -1.22 -21.79 12.28
N THR A 197 -2.05 -22.82 12.12
CA THR A 197 -3.35 -22.66 11.46
C THR A 197 -4.24 -21.72 12.26
N PHE A 198 -5.03 -20.90 11.57
CA PHE A 198 -5.97 -19.95 12.18
C PHE A 198 -6.73 -20.59 13.36
N PRO A 199 -6.75 -19.94 14.54
CA PRO A 199 -7.16 -20.60 15.76
C PRO A 199 -8.64 -21.00 15.73
N LYS A 200 -8.95 -22.13 16.35
CA LYS A 200 -10.35 -22.58 16.52
C LYS A 200 -11.11 -21.69 17.49
N GLU A 201 -10.42 -21.17 18.50
CA GLU A 201 -10.97 -20.27 19.51
C GLU A 201 -10.09 -19.02 19.62
N ILE A 202 -10.73 -17.86 19.66
CA ILE A 202 -10.02 -16.58 19.85
C ILE A 202 -9.69 -16.42 21.35
N LYS A 203 -8.41 -16.60 21.69
CA LYS A 203 -7.87 -16.47 23.04
C LYS A 203 -7.52 -15.00 23.40
N PRO A 204 -7.35 -14.64 24.68
CA PRO A 204 -7.04 -13.27 25.11
C PRO A 204 -5.78 -12.66 24.48
N GLU A 205 -4.75 -13.46 24.22
CA GLU A 205 -3.52 -13.02 23.56
C GLU A 205 -3.77 -12.56 22.12
N HIS A 206 -4.69 -13.21 21.40
CA HIS A 206 -5.07 -12.83 20.04
C HIS A 206 -5.80 -11.49 20.03
N THR A 207 -6.76 -11.30 20.94
CA THR A 207 -7.52 -10.04 21.04
C THR A 207 -6.61 -8.89 21.48
N ALA A 208 -5.69 -9.14 22.41
CA ALA A 208 -4.68 -8.15 22.82
C ALA A 208 -3.75 -7.75 21.67
N ALA A 209 -3.26 -8.71 20.89
CA ALA A 209 -2.41 -8.43 19.72
C ALA A 209 -3.15 -7.61 18.65
N LEU A 210 -4.41 -7.96 18.35
CA LEU A 210 -5.23 -7.22 17.38
C LEU A 210 -5.58 -5.82 17.87
N GLU A 211 -5.87 -5.65 19.16
CA GLU A 211 -6.12 -4.31 19.71
C GLU A 211 -4.86 -3.45 19.71
N LYS A 212 -3.68 -4.02 19.99
CA LYS A 212 -2.40 -3.33 19.81
C LYS A 212 -2.23 -2.85 18.37
N ALA A 213 -2.51 -3.70 17.38
CA ALA A 213 -2.45 -3.34 15.96
C ALA A 213 -3.45 -2.23 15.60
N ARG A 214 -4.69 -2.31 16.08
CA ARG A 214 -5.71 -1.27 15.87
C ARG A 214 -5.29 0.08 16.45
N ILE A 215 -4.77 0.10 17.68
CA ILE A 215 -4.29 1.32 18.33
C ILE A 215 -3.12 1.90 17.55
N PHE A 216 -2.16 1.05 17.14
CA PHE A 216 -1.01 1.46 16.33
C PHE A 216 -1.46 2.12 15.02
N TRP A 217 -2.34 1.47 14.26
CA TRP A 217 -2.89 1.98 13.00
C TRP A 217 -3.67 3.28 13.18
N SER A 218 -4.48 3.38 14.25
CA SER A 218 -5.25 4.58 14.55
C SER A 218 -4.37 5.77 14.93
N LYS A 219 -3.23 5.52 15.59
CA LYS A 219 -2.24 6.56 15.90
C LYS A 219 -1.56 7.08 14.64
N ARG A 220 -1.26 6.21 13.66
CA ARG A 220 -0.66 6.59 12.37
C ARG A 220 -1.54 7.54 11.54
N LEU A 221 -2.85 7.57 11.79
CA LEU A 221 -3.75 8.55 11.16
C LEU A 221 -3.64 9.97 11.75
N LYS A 222 -2.86 10.15 12.81
CA LYS A 222 -2.68 11.45 13.49
C LYS A 222 -1.29 12.06 13.26
N GLY A 223 -0.39 11.36 12.58
CA GLY A 223 0.97 11.81 12.29
C GLY A 223 1.96 10.64 12.13
N PRO A 224 3.26 10.94 11.96
CA PRO A 224 4.32 9.95 11.72
C PRO A 224 4.62 9.00 12.89
N GLY A 225 3.93 9.13 14.03
CA GLY A 225 4.32 8.50 15.29
C GLY A 225 5.63 9.05 15.84
N ASP A 226 6.01 8.58 17.02
CA ASP A 226 7.27 8.94 17.64
C ASP A 226 8.44 8.21 16.94
N PRO A 227 9.57 8.89 16.71
CA PRO A 227 10.77 8.20 16.23
C PRO A 227 11.28 7.24 17.32
N PRO A 228 12.05 6.20 16.96
CA PRO A 228 12.70 5.32 17.94
C PRO A 228 13.49 6.14 18.97
N THR A 229 13.44 5.74 20.24
CA THR A 229 14.05 6.48 21.36
C THR A 229 15.55 6.72 21.21
N GLU A 230 16.25 5.83 20.52
CA GLU A 230 17.70 5.91 20.24
C GLU A 230 18.05 6.73 18.99
N SER A 231 17.06 7.33 18.33
CA SER A 231 17.30 8.13 17.12
C SER A 231 18.07 9.40 17.45
N THR A 232 19.06 9.71 16.64
CA THR A 232 19.72 11.02 16.60
C THR A 232 19.01 11.91 15.58
N LEU A 233 18.76 13.17 15.95
CA LEU A 233 18.21 14.18 15.06
C LEU A 233 19.34 14.95 14.38
N THR A 234 19.33 14.95 13.04
CA THR A 234 20.15 15.85 12.21
C THR A 234 19.23 16.87 11.56
N THR A 235 19.62 18.14 11.52
CA THR A 235 18.77 19.21 10.99
C THR A 235 19.56 20.28 10.24
N THR A 236 18.98 20.77 9.14
CA THR A 236 19.44 21.95 8.41
C THR A 236 18.27 22.91 8.27
N ASN A 237 18.51 24.21 8.50
CA ASN A 237 17.51 25.27 8.31
C ASN A 237 18.15 26.37 7.46
N GLU A 238 17.84 26.40 6.18
CA GLU A 238 18.50 27.29 5.22
C GLU A 238 17.51 27.81 4.18
N THR A 239 17.86 28.91 3.51
CA THR A 239 17.10 29.42 2.38
C THR A 239 17.69 28.88 1.08
N VAL A 240 16.90 28.10 0.34
CA VAL A 240 17.29 27.64 -0.99
C VAL A 240 16.93 28.70 -2.03
N ILE A 241 17.95 29.27 -2.67
CA ILE A 241 17.78 30.26 -3.74
C ILE A 241 17.29 29.61 -5.04
N PRO A 242 16.71 30.37 -5.98
CA PRO A 242 16.36 29.88 -7.31
C PRO A 242 17.54 29.20 -8.03
N GLY A 243 17.31 27.99 -8.55
CA GLY A 243 18.33 27.15 -9.19
C GLY A 243 19.37 26.55 -8.24
N GLY A 244 19.29 26.85 -6.94
CA GLY A 244 20.18 26.35 -5.91
C GLY A 244 19.72 25.01 -5.31
N ALA A 245 20.52 24.52 -4.38
CA ALA A 245 20.19 23.37 -3.54
C ALA A 245 20.68 23.61 -2.11
N ILE A 246 19.95 23.07 -1.15
CA ILE A 246 20.41 22.94 0.24
C ILE A 246 20.56 21.46 0.57
N GLN A 247 21.51 21.14 1.46
CA GLN A 247 21.84 19.77 1.82
C GLN A 247 21.76 19.60 3.34
N LEU A 248 21.18 18.48 3.76
CA LEU A 248 21.31 18.01 5.14
C LEU A 248 22.75 17.54 5.36
N ASP A 249 23.32 17.82 6.54
CA ASP A 249 24.60 17.23 6.94
C ASP A 249 24.62 15.72 6.66
N GLN A 250 25.69 15.27 5.99
CA GLN A 250 25.78 13.88 5.54
C GLN A 250 25.65 12.93 6.73
N LEU A 251 24.74 11.97 6.61
CA LEU A 251 24.55 10.94 7.61
C LEU A 251 25.53 9.79 7.33
N ASN A 252 26.23 9.33 8.36
CA ASN A 252 27.23 8.26 8.25
C ASN A 252 26.65 6.94 8.76
N GLY A 253 26.88 5.87 8.00
CA GLY A 253 26.37 4.53 8.27
C GLY A 253 27.38 3.61 8.98
N PRO A 254 26.98 2.36 9.29
CA PRO A 254 25.67 1.79 9.00
C PRO A 254 24.58 2.35 9.94
N ALA A 255 23.48 2.81 9.35
CA ALA A 255 22.38 3.45 10.06
C ALA A 255 21.07 3.33 9.28
N SER A 256 19.94 3.66 9.91
CA SER A 256 18.64 3.75 9.26
C SER A 256 17.93 5.05 9.63
N ILE A 257 17.42 5.75 8.62
CA ILE A 257 16.51 6.88 8.81
C ILE A 257 15.12 6.33 9.08
N SER A 258 14.58 6.62 10.26
CA SER A 258 13.22 6.21 10.66
C SER A 258 12.17 7.27 10.33
N ARG A 259 12.59 8.53 10.17
CA ARG A 259 11.74 9.64 9.79
C ARG A 259 12.52 10.75 9.09
N LEU A 260 11.99 11.22 7.97
CA LEU A 260 12.45 12.42 7.27
C LEU A 260 11.29 13.43 7.26
N GLU A 261 11.57 14.63 7.74
CA GLU A 261 10.65 15.77 7.74
C GLU A 261 11.24 16.89 6.88
N ILE A 262 10.39 17.51 6.06
CA ILE A 262 10.75 18.64 5.20
C ILE A 262 9.65 19.69 5.33
N GLU A 263 10.03 20.90 5.70
CA GLU A 263 9.10 22.02 5.90
C GLU A 263 9.58 23.23 5.09
N PRO A 264 9.06 23.43 3.88
CA PRO A 264 9.21 24.69 3.17
C PRO A 264 8.34 25.78 3.81
N ASP A 265 8.90 26.98 3.91
CA ASP A 265 8.14 28.17 4.27
C ASP A 265 7.34 28.64 3.05
N PHE A 266 6.07 28.25 3.01
CA PHE A 266 5.14 28.65 1.95
C PHE A 266 4.78 30.14 1.97
N ASP A 267 5.13 30.89 3.03
CA ASP A 267 4.92 32.34 3.08
C ASP A 267 6.05 33.12 2.39
N ALA A 268 7.10 32.43 1.92
CA ALA A 268 8.10 32.99 0.99
C ALA A 268 7.52 33.36 -0.39
N VAL A 269 6.25 33.04 -0.63
CA VAL A 269 5.53 33.24 -1.89
C VAL A 269 4.21 33.93 -1.61
N GLU A 270 3.92 34.98 -2.39
CA GLU A 270 2.79 35.87 -2.13
C GLU A 270 1.44 35.23 -2.48
N THR A 271 1.34 34.63 -3.67
CA THR A 271 0.05 34.16 -4.20
C THR A 271 -0.22 32.69 -3.83
N PRO A 272 -1.42 32.33 -3.36
CA PRO A 272 -1.85 30.94 -3.21
C PRO A 272 -1.55 30.05 -4.43
N ALA A 273 -1.74 30.57 -5.66
CA ALA A 273 -1.44 29.84 -6.88
C ALA A 273 0.06 29.49 -7.03
N GLU A 274 0.96 30.37 -6.61
CA GLU A 274 2.39 30.07 -6.60
C GLU A 274 2.79 29.15 -5.42
N LYS A 275 2.08 29.20 -4.28
CA LYS A 275 2.29 28.24 -3.17
C LYS A 275 2.00 26.80 -3.61
N GLU A 276 0.99 26.58 -4.45
CA GLU A 276 0.75 25.25 -5.04
C GLU A 276 1.87 24.84 -6.00
N LYS A 277 2.42 25.78 -6.78
CA LYS A 277 3.55 25.49 -7.67
C LYS A 277 4.81 25.08 -6.90
N LEU A 278 5.06 25.64 -5.72
CA LEU A 278 6.19 25.19 -4.89
C LEU A 278 6.20 23.68 -4.62
N LEU A 279 5.04 23.01 -4.63
CA LEU A 279 4.97 21.55 -4.47
C LEU A 279 5.68 20.77 -5.57
N ARG A 280 5.78 21.33 -6.79
CA ARG A 280 6.49 20.69 -7.90
C ARG A 280 7.79 21.37 -8.28
N ASP A 281 7.95 22.64 -7.92
CA ASP A 281 9.19 23.37 -8.16
C ASP A 281 10.29 22.99 -7.15
N LEU A 282 9.94 22.52 -5.95
CA LEU A 282 10.91 21.99 -4.99
C LEU A 282 11.08 20.48 -5.19
N GLN A 283 12.30 20.02 -5.40
CA GLN A 283 12.65 18.64 -5.71
C GLN A 283 13.50 18.02 -4.60
N VAL A 284 13.06 16.86 -4.10
CA VAL A 284 13.78 16.07 -3.10
C VAL A 284 14.71 15.11 -3.81
N ARG A 285 15.99 15.15 -3.44
CA ARG A 285 17.01 14.24 -3.95
C ARG A 285 17.69 13.47 -2.83
N ILE A 286 17.76 12.15 -2.98
CA ILE A 286 18.44 11.25 -2.04
C ILE A 286 19.38 10.30 -2.79
N THR A 287 20.65 10.26 -2.36
CA THR A 287 21.65 9.28 -2.80
C THR A 287 22.14 8.46 -1.62
N TRP A 288 22.37 7.17 -1.87
CA TRP A 288 22.89 6.24 -0.87
C TRP A 288 24.32 5.83 -1.21
N ASN A 289 25.16 5.69 -0.19
CA ASN A 289 26.53 5.17 -0.25
C ASN A 289 27.41 5.84 -1.33
N GLY A 290 27.25 7.16 -1.52
CA GLY A 290 27.98 7.92 -2.53
C GLY A 290 27.63 7.58 -3.98
N SER A 291 26.47 6.96 -4.24
CA SER A 291 25.98 6.72 -5.61
C SER A 291 25.93 8.02 -6.41
N ALA A 292 26.48 8.00 -7.62
CA ALA A 292 26.48 9.16 -8.51
C ALA A 292 25.09 9.56 -9.02
N LYS A 293 24.11 8.65 -8.94
CA LYS A 293 22.73 8.90 -9.35
C LYS A 293 21.77 8.70 -8.18
N PRO A 294 20.74 9.55 -8.06
CA PRO A 294 19.80 9.50 -6.96
C PRO A 294 18.82 8.33 -7.07
N SER A 295 18.52 7.73 -5.92
CA SER A 295 17.49 6.71 -5.75
C SER A 295 16.10 7.34 -5.53
N VAL A 296 16.08 8.61 -5.15
CA VAL A 296 14.89 9.46 -5.03
C VAL A 296 15.24 10.78 -5.72
N ASP A 297 14.50 11.17 -6.76
CA ASP A 297 14.63 12.46 -7.43
C ASP A 297 13.26 12.94 -7.90
N VAL A 298 12.47 13.45 -6.95
CA VAL A 298 11.03 13.64 -7.15
C VAL A 298 10.56 14.95 -6.53
N PRO A 299 9.49 15.58 -7.06
CA PRO A 299 8.96 16.78 -6.46
C PRO A 299 8.41 16.53 -5.04
N ILE A 300 8.51 17.52 -4.17
CA ILE A 300 8.13 17.40 -2.76
C ILE A 300 6.65 17.01 -2.62
N GLY A 301 5.75 17.65 -3.37
CA GLY A 301 4.32 17.35 -3.33
C GLY A 301 4.02 15.91 -3.71
N ASP A 302 4.60 15.42 -4.80
CA ASP A 302 4.38 14.07 -5.31
C ASP A 302 4.98 13.00 -4.37
N LEU A 303 6.18 13.22 -3.80
CA LEU A 303 6.79 12.32 -2.81
C LEU A 303 5.94 12.12 -1.56
N PHE A 304 5.21 13.16 -1.16
CA PHE A 304 4.43 13.14 0.08
C PHE A 304 2.91 13.06 -0.13
N GLY A 305 2.46 12.72 -1.35
CA GLY A 305 1.04 12.51 -1.67
C GLY A 305 0.19 13.78 -1.77
N SER A 306 0.80 14.97 -1.82
CA SER A 306 0.16 16.28 -2.05
C SER A 306 0.24 16.69 -3.53
N TYR A 307 -0.30 15.87 -4.43
CA TYR A 307 -0.24 16.05 -5.90
C TYR A 307 -0.82 17.37 -6.41
N LEU A 308 -2.03 17.69 -5.94
CA LEU A 308 -2.80 18.81 -6.46
C LEU A 308 -2.60 20.07 -5.62
N ARG A 309 -2.50 19.88 -4.31
CA ARG A 309 -2.40 20.93 -3.31
C ARG A 309 -1.92 20.34 -1.99
N ARG A 310 -1.46 21.23 -1.11
CA ARG A 310 -1.16 20.92 0.29
C ARG A 310 -2.40 20.32 0.92
N THR A 311 -2.30 19.06 1.33
CA THR A 311 -3.38 18.35 2.01
C THR A 311 -2.82 17.79 3.31
N ARG A 312 -3.40 18.17 4.45
CA ARG A 312 -2.98 17.70 5.77
C ARG A 312 -3.64 16.36 6.06
N PHE A 313 -2.86 15.30 5.90
CA PHE A 313 -3.29 13.93 6.16
C PHE A 313 -2.11 13.11 6.68
N SER A 314 -2.39 11.95 7.23
CA SER A 314 -1.37 11.01 7.70
C SER A 314 -1.75 9.59 7.33
N THR A 315 -0.80 8.87 6.74
CA THR A 315 -0.90 7.43 6.43
C THR A 315 0.06 6.65 7.31
N MET A 316 0.27 5.36 7.03
CA MET A 316 1.28 4.55 7.71
C MET A 316 2.69 5.14 7.56
N TYR A 317 3.02 5.65 6.37
CA TYR A 317 4.39 6.04 6.02
C TYR A 317 4.54 7.47 5.54
N VAL A 318 3.52 8.09 4.98
CA VAL A 318 3.65 9.37 4.28
C VAL A 318 2.51 10.30 4.67
N GLY A 319 2.78 11.59 4.76
CA GLY A 319 1.74 12.60 4.92
C GLY A 319 2.29 14.00 5.13
N MET A 320 1.42 14.87 5.63
CA MET A 320 1.74 16.23 5.98
C MET A 320 0.99 16.61 7.26
N THR A 321 1.72 17.04 8.28
CA THR A 321 1.17 17.60 9.52
C THR A 321 1.49 19.08 9.57
N THR A 322 0.50 19.94 9.84
CA THR A 322 0.70 21.40 9.78
C THR A 322 1.25 21.82 8.41
N ASN A 323 2.51 22.24 8.28
CA ASN A 323 3.16 22.49 6.98
C ASN A 323 4.42 21.61 6.78
N THR A 324 4.61 20.63 7.66
CA THR A 324 5.73 19.68 7.63
C THR A 324 5.31 18.46 6.83
N PHE A 325 5.95 18.23 5.69
CA PHE A 325 5.87 16.95 5.01
C PHE A 325 6.70 15.92 5.75
N PHE A 326 6.21 14.69 5.85
CA PHE A 326 6.95 13.62 6.48
C PHE A 326 6.88 12.32 5.69
N THR A 327 7.95 11.55 5.78
CA THR A 327 7.96 10.12 5.49
C THR A 327 8.58 9.37 6.65
N SER A 328 7.96 8.27 7.05
CA SER A 328 8.45 7.30 8.02
C SER A 328 8.67 5.93 7.37
N PHE A 329 8.87 5.88 6.04
CA PHE A 329 9.48 4.72 5.41
C PHE A 329 10.88 4.54 6.01
N PRO A 330 11.24 3.35 6.53
CA PRO A 330 12.60 3.07 6.99
C PRO A 330 13.58 3.19 5.82
N MET A 331 14.68 3.91 5.98
CA MET A 331 15.70 4.07 4.94
C MET A 331 17.07 3.64 5.51
N PRO A 332 17.38 2.33 5.53
CA PRO A 332 18.68 1.85 5.92
C PRO A 332 19.73 2.18 4.85
N PHE A 333 20.96 2.46 5.29
CA PHE A 333 22.11 2.70 4.42
C PHE A 333 23.40 2.22 5.09
N GLU A 334 24.28 1.62 4.30
CA GLU A 334 25.52 1.00 4.79
C GLU A 334 26.60 2.04 5.15
N LYS A 335 26.80 3.04 4.28
CA LYS A 335 27.95 3.94 4.33
C LYS A 335 27.55 5.40 4.53
N SER A 336 26.65 5.90 3.69
CA SER A 336 26.20 7.29 3.79
C SER A 336 24.81 7.50 3.21
N ALA A 337 24.15 8.55 3.68
CA ALA A 337 22.96 9.12 3.08
C ALA A 337 23.16 10.62 2.85
N ASP A 338 22.91 11.06 1.62
CA ASP A 338 22.94 12.47 1.24
C ASP A 338 21.54 12.89 0.80
N ILE A 339 20.97 13.86 1.51
CA ILE A 339 19.61 14.37 1.31
C ILE A 339 19.70 15.84 0.96
N SER A 340 19.08 16.24 -0.15
CA SER A 340 19.09 17.62 -0.61
C SER A 340 17.76 18.05 -1.20
N ILE A 341 17.50 19.36 -1.15
CA ILE A 341 16.33 19.99 -1.75
C ILE A 341 16.80 20.97 -2.81
N HIS A 342 16.39 20.73 -4.04
CA HIS A 342 16.68 21.57 -5.20
C HIS A 342 15.49 22.49 -5.49
N ASN A 343 15.77 23.75 -5.80
CA ASN A 343 14.73 24.75 -6.04
C ASN A 343 14.68 25.15 -7.52
N ASN A 344 13.66 24.68 -8.22
CA ASN A 344 13.38 25.04 -9.62
C ASN A 344 12.39 26.22 -9.74
N SER A 345 11.99 26.82 -8.63
CA SER A 345 11.10 27.99 -8.63
C SER A 345 11.89 29.28 -8.88
N LYS A 346 11.16 30.38 -9.05
CA LYS A 346 11.73 31.73 -9.14
C LYS A 346 11.90 32.42 -7.77
N HIS A 347 11.56 31.75 -6.67
CA HIS A 347 11.50 32.32 -5.33
C HIS A 347 12.61 31.75 -4.45
N SER A 348 13.16 32.55 -3.55
CA SER A 348 14.04 32.04 -2.47
C SER A 348 13.16 31.50 -1.35
N VAL A 349 13.33 30.23 -1.00
CA VAL A 349 12.43 29.55 -0.05
C VAL A 349 13.22 29.08 1.18
N PRO A 350 12.92 29.57 2.39
CA PRO A 350 13.38 28.96 3.63
C PRO A 350 12.86 27.53 3.76
N ILE A 351 13.73 26.58 4.11
CA ILE A 351 13.38 25.17 4.27
C ILE A 351 14.06 24.60 5.52
N SER A 352 13.29 23.88 6.32
CA SER A 352 13.79 22.99 7.37
C SER A 352 13.83 21.55 6.86
N ILE A 353 14.97 20.89 7.01
CA ILE A 353 15.13 19.44 6.80
C ILE A 353 15.48 18.82 8.14
N LYS A 354 14.81 17.72 8.51
CA LYS A 354 15.12 16.95 9.71
C LYS A 354 15.12 15.46 9.39
N ALA A 355 16.20 14.77 9.75
CA ALA A 355 16.28 13.32 9.68
C ALA A 355 16.50 12.75 11.08
N TYR A 356 15.67 11.76 11.42
CA TYR A 356 15.81 10.95 12.63
C TYR A 356 16.43 9.62 12.23
N SER A 357 17.65 9.36 12.71
CA SER A 357 18.39 8.15 12.32
C SER A 357 18.94 7.40 13.52
N SER A 358 18.87 6.07 13.47
CA SER A 358 19.46 5.18 14.46
C SER A 358 20.63 4.42 13.86
N LYS A 359 21.67 4.18 14.67
CA LYS A 359 22.81 3.34 14.27
C LYS A 359 22.34 1.89 14.08
N ILE A 360 22.91 1.22 13.08
CA ILE A 360 22.82 -0.23 12.90
C ILE A 360 24.15 -0.81 13.35
N ASP A 361 24.16 -1.79 14.26
CA ASP A 361 25.40 -2.34 14.80
C ASP A 361 26.22 -3.13 13.78
N SER A 362 25.54 -3.87 12.91
CA SER A 362 26.14 -4.64 11.82
C SER A 362 25.22 -4.59 10.60
N TRP A 363 25.79 -4.25 9.44
CA TRP A 363 25.04 -4.23 8.19
C TRP A 363 24.56 -5.64 7.83
N ASP A 364 23.31 -5.73 7.40
CA ASP A 364 22.66 -6.94 6.93
C ASP A 364 22.33 -6.74 5.44
N ASP A 365 22.82 -7.63 4.57
CA ASP A 365 22.62 -7.55 3.12
C ASP A 365 21.14 -7.72 2.71
N ASN A 366 20.27 -8.13 3.63
CA ASN A 366 18.83 -8.14 3.42
C ASN A 366 18.19 -6.75 3.63
N LEU A 367 18.92 -5.71 4.01
CA LEU A 367 18.39 -4.35 4.08
C LEU A 367 18.38 -3.71 2.69
N GLY A 368 17.19 -3.32 2.22
CA GLY A 368 17.02 -2.65 0.96
C GLY A 368 17.18 -1.13 1.06
N TYR A 369 17.66 -0.52 0.00
CA TYR A 369 17.77 0.93 -0.15
C TYR A 369 16.46 1.53 -0.65
N PHE A 370 15.94 2.56 0.02
CA PHE A 370 14.68 3.21 -0.35
C PHE A 370 14.80 3.93 -1.69
N HIS A 371 13.81 3.74 -2.56
CA HIS A 371 13.69 4.41 -3.84
C HIS A 371 12.28 4.97 -4.03
N ALA A 372 12.18 6.05 -4.82
CA ALA A 372 10.90 6.59 -5.27
C ALA A 372 10.97 6.99 -6.75
N ALA A 373 9.96 6.61 -7.53
CA ALA A 373 9.87 6.90 -8.96
C ALA A 373 8.57 7.63 -9.30
N TRP A 374 8.70 8.81 -9.93
CA TRP A 374 7.57 9.61 -10.40
C TRP A 374 7.32 9.36 -11.88
N SER A 375 6.06 9.18 -12.26
CA SER A 375 5.64 8.88 -13.63
C SER A 375 4.41 9.72 -13.99
N LYS A 376 4.35 10.16 -15.24
CA LYS A 376 3.21 10.92 -15.78
C LYS A 376 2.90 10.44 -17.18
N SER A 377 1.63 10.47 -17.55
CA SER A 377 1.19 10.16 -18.90
C SER A 377 -0.05 10.96 -19.30
N GLY A 378 0.01 11.60 -20.47
CA GLY A 378 -1.01 12.54 -20.94
C GLY A 378 -2.10 11.89 -21.79
N ALA A 379 -3.16 12.64 -22.08
CA ALA A 379 -4.35 12.17 -22.80
C ALA A 379 -4.06 11.65 -24.22
N GLU A 380 -2.99 12.16 -24.85
CA GLU A 380 -2.47 11.76 -26.15
C GLU A 380 -1.92 10.33 -26.19
N GLN A 381 -1.63 9.73 -25.03
CA GLN A 381 -1.16 8.35 -24.92
C GLN A 381 -2.31 7.32 -24.87
N LYS A 382 -3.53 7.70 -25.28
CA LYS A 382 -4.62 6.75 -25.53
C LYS A 382 -4.14 5.57 -26.38
N GLY A 383 -4.58 4.37 -26.03
CA GLY A 383 -4.11 3.11 -26.62
C GLY A 383 -2.85 2.55 -25.99
N LYS A 384 -2.30 3.21 -24.95
CA LYS A 384 -1.17 2.73 -24.15
C LYS A 384 -1.51 2.74 -22.65
N PRO A 385 -0.93 1.82 -21.87
CA PRO A 385 -1.07 1.82 -20.42
C PRO A 385 -0.34 3.00 -19.76
N HIS A 386 -0.66 3.26 -18.50
CA HIS A 386 0.18 4.10 -17.64
C HIS A 386 1.21 3.22 -16.91
N ILE A 387 2.49 3.50 -17.12
CA ILE A 387 3.58 2.76 -16.48
C ILE A 387 3.85 3.37 -15.10
N MET A 388 3.55 2.60 -14.06
CA MET A 388 3.80 2.99 -12.66
C MET A 388 5.28 2.83 -12.32
N LEU A 389 5.84 1.65 -12.63
CA LEU A 389 7.23 1.32 -12.35
C LEU A 389 7.77 0.39 -13.43
N GLN A 390 8.99 0.65 -13.90
CA GLN A 390 9.76 -0.31 -14.67
C GLN A 390 11.24 -0.16 -14.31
N THR A 391 11.78 -1.17 -13.64
CA THR A 391 13.16 -1.20 -13.15
C THR A 391 13.77 -2.60 -13.28
N LYS A 392 15.10 -2.66 -13.24
CA LYS A 392 15.91 -3.90 -13.26
C LYS A 392 16.74 -3.98 -11.98
N GLY A 393 17.04 -5.20 -11.54
CA GLY A 393 17.72 -5.51 -10.28
C GLY A 393 16.82 -6.32 -9.36
N SER A 394 17.28 -6.54 -8.13
CA SER A 394 16.53 -7.26 -7.10
C SER A 394 15.95 -6.26 -6.10
N GLY A 395 14.72 -6.50 -5.65
CA GLY A 395 14.04 -5.56 -4.77
C GLY A 395 12.59 -5.94 -4.48
N LYS A 396 11.86 -4.97 -3.92
CA LYS A 396 10.43 -5.09 -3.70
C LYS A 396 9.68 -3.78 -3.84
N TYR A 397 8.51 -3.85 -4.45
CA TYR A 397 7.54 -2.76 -4.54
C TYR A 397 6.69 -2.70 -3.27
N VAL A 398 6.52 -1.49 -2.73
CA VAL A 398 5.88 -1.29 -1.40
C VAL A 398 4.77 -0.25 -1.39
N GLY A 399 4.37 0.28 -2.55
CA GLY A 399 3.17 1.09 -2.65
C GLY A 399 3.28 2.27 -3.60
N CYS A 400 2.16 2.96 -3.77
CA CYS A 400 2.06 4.09 -4.67
C CYS A 400 0.96 5.07 -4.26
N PHE A 401 1.03 6.25 -4.85
CA PHE A 401 -0.11 7.13 -5.04
C PHE A 401 -0.36 7.26 -6.54
N LEU A 402 -1.62 7.44 -6.93
CA LEU A 402 -2.04 7.62 -8.32
C LEU A 402 -3.12 8.71 -8.39
N SER A 403 -2.87 9.72 -9.23
CA SER A 403 -3.86 10.69 -9.65
C SER A 403 -4.38 10.32 -11.03
N VAL A 404 -5.69 10.46 -11.22
CA VAL A 404 -6.38 10.20 -12.49
C VAL A 404 -7.27 11.40 -12.80
N THR A 405 -7.08 12.03 -13.95
CA THR A 405 -7.95 13.07 -14.50
C THR A 405 -8.51 12.60 -15.84
N SER A 406 -9.77 12.17 -15.88
CA SER A 406 -10.43 11.71 -17.11
C SER A 406 -10.88 12.88 -17.99
N ARG A 407 -10.39 12.92 -19.23
CA ARG A 407 -10.81 13.88 -20.27
C ARG A 407 -12.04 13.44 -21.06
N ASP A 408 -12.60 12.28 -20.73
CA ASP A 408 -13.76 11.69 -21.41
C ASP A 408 -15.10 12.08 -20.77
N LYS A 409 -15.07 12.85 -19.67
CA LYS A 409 -16.25 13.12 -18.84
C LYS A 409 -16.95 11.82 -18.43
N SER A 410 -16.15 10.81 -18.08
CA SER A 410 -16.59 9.48 -17.69
C SER A 410 -15.67 8.88 -16.62
N TRP A 411 -16.23 8.03 -15.77
CA TRP A 411 -15.50 7.23 -14.77
C TRP A 411 -14.80 6.00 -15.37
N TRP A 412 -14.89 5.80 -16.69
CA TRP A 412 -14.32 4.63 -17.38
C TRP A 412 -12.82 4.40 -17.14
N ALA A 413 -12.07 5.43 -16.74
CA ALA A 413 -10.67 5.31 -16.34
C ALA A 413 -10.50 4.55 -15.01
N LEU A 414 -11.53 4.49 -14.17
CA LEU A 414 -11.52 3.72 -12.94
C LEU A 414 -11.70 2.21 -13.20
N GLU A 415 -12.25 1.81 -14.34
CA GLU A 415 -12.28 0.40 -14.77
C GLU A 415 -10.91 -0.12 -15.26
N SER A 416 -9.79 0.53 -14.90
CA SER A 416 -8.46 0.12 -15.38
C SER A 416 -7.87 -0.99 -14.52
N ASN A 417 -7.64 -2.17 -15.10
CA ASN A 417 -6.94 -3.24 -14.39
C ASN A 417 -5.45 -2.88 -14.15
N ASP A 418 -4.93 -3.31 -13.01
CA ASP A 418 -3.50 -3.33 -12.70
C ASP A 418 -2.84 -4.65 -13.11
N TYR A 419 -1.65 -4.55 -13.70
CA TYR A 419 -0.81 -5.71 -14.02
C TYR A 419 0.61 -5.50 -13.51
N ILE A 420 1.11 -6.47 -12.74
CA ILE A 420 2.52 -6.52 -12.33
C ILE A 420 3.15 -7.76 -12.92
N TYR A 421 4.27 -7.56 -13.60
CA TYR A 421 5.11 -8.60 -14.16
C TYR A 421 6.45 -8.54 -13.42
N THR A 422 6.86 -9.65 -12.83
CA THR A 422 8.17 -9.77 -12.17
C THR A 422 9.05 -10.75 -12.92
N ASP A 423 10.35 -10.48 -12.90
CA ASP A 423 11.40 -11.36 -13.41
C ASP A 423 11.19 -11.77 -14.88
N SER A 424 11.10 -13.08 -15.14
CA SER A 424 10.96 -13.64 -16.49
C SER A 424 9.53 -14.04 -16.84
N ASP A 425 8.54 -13.60 -16.06
CA ASP A 425 7.16 -14.06 -16.24
C ASP A 425 6.58 -13.56 -17.57
N SER A 426 6.06 -14.51 -18.37
CA SER A 426 5.39 -14.20 -19.64
C SER A 426 3.94 -13.74 -19.46
N ALA A 427 3.39 -13.91 -18.26
CA ALA A 427 2.07 -13.50 -17.83
C ALA A 427 2.21 -12.67 -16.55
N PRO A 428 1.24 -11.79 -16.22
CA PRO A 428 1.34 -10.97 -15.04
C PRO A 428 1.26 -11.86 -13.80
N SER A 429 2.25 -11.76 -12.93
CA SER A 429 2.30 -12.41 -11.61
C SER A 429 1.20 -11.85 -10.67
N TRP A 430 0.71 -10.66 -11.01
CA TRP A 430 -0.39 -9.98 -10.35
C TRP A 430 -1.34 -9.38 -11.39
N GLN A 431 -2.63 -9.71 -11.30
CA GLN A 431 -3.67 -9.16 -12.16
C GLN A 431 -4.88 -8.75 -11.31
N GLY A 432 -5.20 -7.46 -11.30
CA GLY A 432 -6.36 -6.91 -10.60
C GLY A 432 -7.61 -6.77 -11.48
N THR A 433 -8.63 -6.10 -10.95
CA THR A 433 -10.02 -6.10 -11.48
C THR A 433 -10.59 -4.72 -11.78
N GLY A 434 -9.86 -3.67 -11.41
CA GLY A 434 -10.29 -2.29 -11.53
C GLY A 434 -9.34 -1.37 -10.77
N LEU A 435 -9.28 -0.11 -11.17
CA LEU A 435 -8.34 0.84 -10.59
C LEU A 435 -8.75 1.13 -9.16
N GLU A 436 -10.03 1.40 -8.91
CA GLU A 436 -10.47 1.64 -7.53
C GLU A 436 -10.31 0.41 -6.65
N ASP A 437 -10.52 -0.78 -7.21
CA ASP A 437 -10.46 -2.06 -6.51
C ASP A 437 -9.07 -2.29 -5.92
N TYR A 438 -8.01 -2.02 -6.72
CA TYR A 438 -6.63 -2.08 -6.26
C TYR A 438 -6.40 -1.26 -4.98
N PHE A 439 -7.03 -0.09 -4.85
CA PHE A 439 -6.87 0.86 -3.74
C PHE A 439 -7.88 0.65 -2.58
N ASN A 440 -8.50 -0.52 -2.46
CA ASN A 440 -9.62 -0.78 -1.54
C ASN A 440 -10.79 0.20 -1.72
N GLY A 441 -11.06 0.59 -2.97
CA GLY A 441 -12.31 1.21 -3.40
C GLY A 441 -13.26 0.16 -3.95
N GLY A 442 -14.37 0.64 -4.48
CA GLY A 442 -15.32 -0.13 -5.28
C GLY A 442 -16.44 0.78 -5.73
N TRP A 443 -17.01 0.53 -6.91
CA TRP A 443 -18.11 1.33 -7.47
C TRP A 443 -17.80 2.83 -7.56
N TYR A 444 -16.62 3.16 -8.11
CA TYR A 444 -16.15 4.54 -8.31
C TYR A 444 -16.04 5.39 -7.03
N TYR A 445 -15.83 4.75 -5.88
CA TYR A 445 -15.70 5.38 -4.57
C TYR A 445 -16.97 6.13 -4.10
N LYS A 446 -16.90 6.63 -2.86
CA LYS A 446 -17.92 7.53 -2.30
C LYS A 446 -17.39 8.93 -2.08
N ASN A 447 -16.55 9.12 -1.08
CA ASN A 447 -16.02 10.42 -0.63
C ASN A 447 -14.53 10.29 -0.33
N ALA A 448 -13.79 11.39 -0.19
CA ALA A 448 -12.42 11.30 0.33
C ALA A 448 -12.39 10.60 1.70
N LYS A 449 -11.40 9.74 1.91
CA LYS A 449 -11.16 9.00 3.16
C LYS A 449 -9.72 8.54 3.22
N VAL A 450 -9.05 8.87 4.31
CA VAL A 450 -7.69 8.43 4.63
C VAL A 450 -7.76 7.20 5.52
N GLN A 451 -6.97 6.19 5.19
CA GLN A 451 -6.71 5.04 6.08
C GLN A 451 -5.20 4.71 6.11
N PRO A 452 -4.73 3.89 7.07
CA PRO A 452 -3.29 3.71 7.25
C PRO A 452 -2.57 3.19 6.01
N LEU A 453 -3.11 2.18 5.33
CA LEU A 453 -2.46 1.56 4.17
C LEU A 453 -3.11 1.87 2.82
N SER A 454 -4.30 2.47 2.79
CA SER A 454 -4.96 2.82 1.53
C SER A 454 -5.95 3.95 1.72
N GLY A 455 -6.28 4.68 0.67
CA GLY A 455 -7.28 5.74 0.77
C GLY A 455 -7.49 6.53 -0.51
N LEU A 456 -8.42 7.48 -0.42
CA LEU A 456 -8.80 8.41 -1.47
C LEU A 456 -8.68 9.82 -0.90
N LEU A 457 -7.72 10.60 -1.36
CA LEU A 457 -7.47 11.97 -0.90
C LEU A 457 -8.37 12.99 -1.61
N PHE A 458 -8.74 12.71 -2.85
CA PHE A 458 -9.48 13.65 -3.68
C PHE A 458 -10.49 12.90 -4.54
N HIS A 459 -11.73 13.40 -4.58
CA HIS A 459 -12.80 12.82 -5.39
C HIS A 459 -13.79 13.90 -5.86
N VAL A 460 -13.68 14.28 -7.12
CA VAL A 460 -14.62 15.15 -7.84
C VAL A 460 -14.95 14.48 -9.18
N PRO A 461 -16.04 14.86 -9.87
CA PRO A 461 -16.36 14.32 -11.19
C PRO A 461 -15.13 14.18 -12.09
N PHE A 462 -14.81 12.94 -12.43
CA PHE A 462 -13.74 12.56 -13.37
C PHE A 462 -12.31 12.85 -12.89
N LYS A 463 -12.11 13.16 -11.61
CA LYS A 463 -10.76 13.31 -11.04
C LYS A 463 -10.64 12.68 -9.65
N THR A 464 -9.63 11.83 -9.50
CA THR A 464 -9.32 11.14 -8.24
C THR A 464 -7.84 11.23 -7.88
N VAL A 465 -7.54 11.14 -6.59
CA VAL A 465 -6.19 10.92 -6.06
C VAL A 465 -6.31 9.86 -4.98
N GLN A 466 -5.67 8.72 -5.20
CA GLN A 466 -5.75 7.54 -4.33
C GLN A 466 -4.37 6.97 -4.04
N TYR A 467 -4.26 6.13 -3.01
CA TYR A 467 -3.00 5.50 -2.63
C TYR A 467 -3.20 4.14 -1.99
N ARG A 468 -2.17 3.30 -2.10
CA ARG A 468 -2.04 2.01 -1.40
C ARG A 468 -0.58 1.75 -1.05
N LEU A 469 -0.34 1.35 0.18
CA LEU A 469 0.96 1.05 0.77
C LEU A 469 0.99 -0.43 1.14
N HIS A 470 1.88 -1.19 0.51
CA HIS A 470 2.01 -2.64 0.63
C HIS A 470 2.90 -3.02 1.82
N MET A 471 2.52 -2.60 3.03
CA MET A 471 3.20 -3.01 4.26
C MET A 471 3.03 -4.50 4.52
N THR A 472 1.82 -5.01 4.29
CA THR A 472 1.40 -6.38 4.63
C THR A 472 1.53 -7.35 3.47
N ASP A 473 1.71 -6.84 2.27
CA ASP A 473 1.60 -7.57 1.01
C ASP A 473 2.56 -7.04 -0.07
N PRO A 474 3.88 -6.93 0.21
CA PRO A 474 4.86 -6.43 -0.76
C PRO A 474 5.00 -7.37 -1.96
N VAL A 475 5.38 -6.81 -3.11
CA VAL A 475 5.63 -7.57 -4.35
C VAL A 475 7.12 -7.59 -4.64
N HIS A 476 7.73 -8.76 -4.60
CA HIS A 476 9.17 -8.95 -4.78
C HIS A 476 9.55 -9.25 -6.23
N PHE A 477 10.79 -8.94 -6.57
CA PHE A 477 11.38 -9.26 -7.85
C PHE A 477 12.90 -9.45 -7.69
N SER A 478 13.48 -10.39 -8.44
CA SER A 478 14.91 -10.74 -8.35
C SER A 478 15.73 -10.21 -9.53
N ASP A 479 15.10 -9.97 -10.69
CA ASP A 479 15.72 -9.44 -11.92
C ASP A 479 15.06 -8.15 -12.41
N ARG A 480 13.72 -8.07 -12.37
CA ARG A 480 13.00 -6.88 -12.86
C ARG A 480 11.57 -6.82 -12.36
N ILE A 481 11.01 -5.61 -12.42
CA ILE A 481 9.57 -5.40 -12.29
C ILE A 481 9.09 -4.47 -13.39
N TYR A 482 7.90 -4.76 -13.90
CA TYR A 482 7.12 -3.91 -14.78
C TYR A 482 5.69 -3.87 -14.26
N PHE A 483 5.28 -2.70 -13.76
CA PHE A 483 3.96 -2.46 -13.20
C PHE A 483 3.25 -1.38 -14.02
N GLU A 484 2.06 -1.72 -14.51
CA GLU A 484 1.22 -0.82 -15.29
C GLU A 484 -0.23 -0.85 -14.83
N PHE A 485 -0.94 0.25 -15.09
CA PHE A 485 -2.40 0.30 -15.14
C PHE A 485 -2.86 0.39 -16.59
N GLU A 486 -3.98 -0.26 -16.89
CA GLU A 486 -4.73 0.07 -18.09
C GLU A 486 -5.16 1.54 -18.12
N ARG A 487 -5.76 1.96 -19.23
CA ARG A 487 -6.28 3.33 -19.38
C ARG A 487 -7.75 3.27 -19.75
N GLY A 488 -8.53 2.86 -18.78
CA GLY A 488 -9.80 2.20 -19.00
C GLY A 488 -9.64 0.91 -19.82
N PRO A 489 -10.71 0.12 -19.91
CA PRO A 489 -10.72 -1.13 -20.68
C PRO A 489 -10.23 -0.94 -22.11
N ASN A 490 -9.32 -1.81 -22.55
CA ASN A 490 -8.66 -1.74 -23.86
C ASN A 490 -7.88 -0.43 -24.11
N HIS A 491 -7.49 0.28 -23.05
CA HIS A 491 -6.75 1.55 -23.10
C HIS A 491 -7.44 2.67 -23.89
N VAL A 492 -8.78 2.67 -23.96
CA VAL A 492 -9.53 3.61 -24.82
C VAL A 492 -9.78 4.98 -24.19
N SER A 493 -9.53 5.13 -22.88
CA SER A 493 -9.72 6.40 -22.18
C SER A 493 -8.60 7.40 -22.51
N ARG A 494 -8.94 8.68 -22.49
CA ARG A 494 -8.02 9.84 -22.55
C ARG A 494 -7.67 10.36 -21.15
N ALA A 495 -7.75 9.52 -20.13
CA ALA A 495 -7.35 9.91 -18.77
C ALA A 495 -5.88 10.29 -18.73
N ILE A 496 -5.57 11.38 -18.04
CA ILE A 496 -4.21 11.75 -17.64
C ILE A 496 -3.95 11.03 -16.31
N MET A 497 -2.81 10.35 -16.22
CA MET A 497 -2.43 9.59 -15.03
C MET A 497 -1.04 10.01 -14.57
N GLU A 498 -0.89 10.18 -13.26
CA GLU A 498 0.35 10.62 -12.61
C GLU A 498 0.54 9.87 -11.30
N SER A 499 1.72 9.29 -11.08
CA SER A 499 1.98 8.37 -9.97
C SER A 499 3.35 8.55 -9.34
N ILE A 500 3.43 8.26 -8.06
CA ILE A 500 4.66 8.03 -7.31
C ILE A 500 4.64 6.58 -6.86
N VAL A 501 5.75 5.87 -7.07
CA VAL A 501 5.94 4.51 -6.59
C VAL A 501 7.08 4.49 -5.57
N TYR A 502 6.87 3.83 -4.45
CA TYR A 502 7.88 3.55 -3.43
C TYR A 502 8.31 2.08 -3.53
N TYR A 503 9.61 1.84 -3.47
CA TYR A 503 10.19 0.50 -3.57
C TYR A 503 11.56 0.45 -2.90
N TYR A 504 12.05 -0.76 -2.64
CA TYR A 504 13.39 -1.01 -2.13
C TYR A 504 14.18 -1.83 -3.13
N MET A 505 15.48 -1.55 -3.25
CA MET A 505 16.42 -2.32 -4.08
C MET A 505 17.55 -2.85 -3.21
N ASP A 506 18.13 -3.98 -3.59
CA ASP A 506 19.33 -4.56 -2.94
C ASP A 506 20.56 -3.64 -3.00
N LYS A 507 20.59 -2.73 -4.00
CA LYS A 507 21.68 -1.79 -4.23
C LYS A 507 21.17 -0.39 -4.54
N PRO A 508 21.95 0.66 -4.25
CA PRO A 508 21.66 2.01 -4.74
C PRO A 508 21.59 2.01 -6.27
N SER A 509 20.48 2.51 -6.80
CA SER A 509 20.26 2.63 -8.24
C SER A 509 19.54 3.93 -8.57
N SER A 510 19.58 4.34 -9.84
CA SER A 510 18.90 5.55 -10.28
C SER A 510 17.40 5.32 -10.34
N SER A 511 16.60 6.15 -9.66
CA SER A 511 15.21 6.32 -10.07
C SER A 511 15.17 7.31 -11.23
N ILE A 512 14.55 6.93 -12.34
CA ILE A 512 14.42 7.79 -13.51
C ILE A 512 12.95 8.22 -13.60
N PRO A 513 12.65 9.53 -13.46
CA PRO A 513 11.31 10.03 -13.70
C PRO A 513 10.83 9.68 -15.10
N ARG A 514 9.58 9.22 -15.21
CA ARG A 514 8.95 8.85 -16.48
C ARG A 514 7.94 9.92 -16.87
N ILE A 515 8.45 11.06 -17.29
CA ILE A 515 7.64 12.19 -17.75
C ILE A 515 7.93 12.37 -19.25
N PRO A 516 6.95 12.09 -20.13
CA PRO A 516 7.09 12.38 -21.55
C PRO A 516 7.51 13.84 -21.80
N GLU A 517 8.40 14.03 -22.76
CA GLU A 517 8.86 15.36 -23.18
C GLU A 517 7.68 16.22 -23.64
N GLY A 518 7.65 17.48 -23.23
CA GLY A 518 6.60 18.43 -23.58
C GLY A 518 5.29 18.29 -22.78
N LEU A 519 5.15 17.30 -21.90
CA LEU A 519 4.04 17.28 -20.95
C LEU A 519 4.24 18.36 -19.88
N PRO A 520 3.20 19.15 -19.57
CA PRO A 520 3.34 20.19 -18.58
C PRO A 520 3.49 19.56 -17.19
N VAL A 521 4.40 20.12 -16.40
CA VAL A 521 4.59 19.77 -14.99
C VAL A 521 3.28 19.95 -14.23
N TYR A 522 2.56 21.04 -14.51
CA TYR A 522 1.24 21.34 -13.95
C TYR A 522 0.13 21.02 -14.94
N GLU A 523 -0.90 20.29 -14.51
CA GLU A 523 -2.10 20.18 -15.33
C GLU A 523 -2.81 21.53 -15.43
N ALA A 524 -3.21 21.90 -16.64
CA ALA A 524 -4.16 23.00 -16.82
C ALA A 524 -5.48 22.63 -16.12
N ARG A 525 -5.96 23.53 -15.26
CA ARG A 525 -7.28 23.42 -14.63
C ARG A 525 -8.37 23.47 -15.71
N THR A 526 -9.53 22.89 -15.42
CA THR A 526 -10.57 22.62 -16.42
C THR A 526 -11.81 23.45 -16.15
N GLU A 527 -12.69 23.59 -17.14
CA GLU A 527 -14.00 24.25 -16.99
C GLU A 527 -14.84 23.69 -15.82
N LEU A 528 -14.61 22.43 -15.40
CA LEU A 528 -15.33 21.82 -14.28
C LEU A 528 -14.95 22.41 -12.91
N GLU A 529 -13.82 23.10 -12.80
CA GLU A 529 -13.28 23.56 -11.52
C GLU A 529 -14.27 24.44 -10.73
N GLN A 530 -14.92 25.40 -11.39
CA GLN A 530 -15.94 26.25 -10.73
C GLN A 530 -17.17 25.45 -10.30
N HIS A 531 -17.45 24.33 -10.98
CA HIS A 531 -18.56 23.44 -10.64
C HIS A 531 -18.20 22.42 -9.56
N THR A 532 -16.91 22.18 -9.29
CA THR A 532 -16.45 21.19 -8.31
C THR A 532 -16.00 21.76 -6.98
N LEU A 533 -15.86 23.09 -6.84
CA LEU A 533 -15.38 23.75 -5.61
C LEU A 533 -16.00 23.19 -4.32
N MET A 534 -17.33 23.11 -4.23
CA MET A 534 -17.97 22.63 -3.00
C MET A 534 -17.64 21.17 -2.69
N ARG A 535 -17.42 20.35 -3.72
CA ARG A 535 -16.99 18.96 -3.58
C ARG A 535 -15.52 18.88 -3.14
N GLU A 536 -14.67 19.76 -3.65
CA GLU A 536 -13.26 19.88 -3.24
C GLU A 536 -13.13 20.29 -1.77
N LEU A 537 -13.90 21.28 -1.34
CA LEU A 537 -13.96 21.67 0.07
C LEU A 537 -14.49 20.51 0.95
N ASN A 538 -15.50 19.77 0.48
CA ASN A 538 -15.97 18.60 1.20
C ASN A 538 -14.90 17.50 1.30
N ASN A 539 -14.02 17.33 0.29
CA ASN A 539 -12.91 16.39 0.40
C ASN A 539 -11.97 16.77 1.56
N GLN A 540 -11.67 18.06 1.72
CA GLN A 540 -10.85 18.55 2.83
C GLN A 540 -11.56 18.37 4.17
N ASP A 541 -12.87 18.61 4.25
CA ASP A 541 -13.67 18.34 5.45
C ASP A 541 -13.62 16.85 5.84
N TYR A 542 -13.74 15.94 4.87
CA TYR A 542 -13.69 14.49 5.13
C TYR A 542 -12.31 13.99 5.56
N VAL A 543 -11.25 14.62 5.05
CA VAL A 543 -9.86 14.33 5.45
C VAL A 543 -9.52 14.99 6.80
N GLY A 544 -10.27 16.02 7.20
CA GLY A 544 -10.05 16.80 8.42
C GLY A 544 -9.07 17.97 8.25
N ASP A 545 -8.79 18.39 7.02
CA ASP A 545 -7.85 19.47 6.69
C ASP A 545 -8.56 20.83 6.58
N LEU A 546 -9.01 21.36 7.71
CA LEU A 546 -9.74 22.64 7.75
C LEU A 546 -8.86 23.82 7.31
N ILE A 547 -7.56 23.78 7.62
CA ILE A 547 -6.60 24.79 7.16
C ILE A 547 -6.46 24.73 5.63
N GLY A 548 -6.41 23.53 5.06
CA GLY A 548 -6.36 23.35 3.61
C GLY A 548 -7.65 23.83 2.94
N ALA A 549 -8.80 23.64 3.58
CA ALA A 549 -10.08 24.20 3.12
C ALA A 549 -10.06 25.72 3.06
N LYS A 550 -9.48 26.37 4.07
CA LYS A 550 -9.23 27.82 4.04
C LYS A 550 -8.25 28.22 2.93
N ASP A 551 -7.12 27.54 2.82
CA ASP A 551 -6.10 27.78 1.78
C ASP A 551 -6.73 27.67 0.36
N HIS A 552 -7.61 26.69 0.15
CA HIS A 552 -8.29 26.49 -1.13
C HIS A 552 -9.34 27.56 -1.44
N ILE A 553 -10.07 28.06 -0.43
CA ILE A 553 -10.98 29.20 -0.64
C ILE A 553 -10.19 30.45 -1.04
N ASP A 554 -9.07 30.72 -0.36
CA ASP A 554 -8.23 31.88 -0.68
C ASP A 554 -7.66 31.79 -2.11
N GLU A 555 -7.18 30.61 -2.49
CA GLU A 555 -6.72 30.31 -3.85
C GLU A 555 -7.81 30.45 -4.91
N TYR A 556 -9.02 29.96 -4.63
CA TYR A 556 -10.15 30.06 -5.54
C TYR A 556 -10.60 31.52 -5.74
N LEU A 557 -10.69 32.29 -4.66
CA LEU A 557 -11.13 33.71 -4.72
C LEU A 557 -10.07 34.64 -5.31
N GLU A 558 -8.79 34.30 -5.19
CA GLU A 558 -7.74 35.00 -5.93
C GLU A 558 -7.91 34.82 -7.44
N ARG A 559 -8.19 33.60 -7.88
CA ARG A 559 -8.38 33.31 -9.32
C ARG A 559 -9.70 33.85 -9.87
N TYR A 560 -10.75 33.78 -9.07
CA TYR A 560 -12.12 34.17 -9.45
C TYR A 560 -12.63 35.29 -8.54
N PRO A 561 -12.04 36.50 -8.62
CA PRO A 561 -12.34 37.61 -7.70
C PRO A 561 -13.79 38.09 -7.77
N ASP A 562 -14.45 37.85 -8.92
CA ASP A 562 -15.83 38.23 -9.24
C ASP A 562 -16.81 37.03 -9.14
N TYR A 563 -16.44 35.95 -8.47
CA TYR A 563 -17.32 34.79 -8.28
C TYR A 563 -18.61 35.19 -7.54
N GLU A 564 -19.77 34.86 -8.13
CA GLU A 564 -21.11 35.32 -7.68
C GLU A 564 -21.43 35.00 -6.22
N HIS A 565 -20.83 33.95 -5.65
CA HIS A 565 -21.08 33.51 -4.26
C HIS A 565 -19.86 33.72 -3.34
N LYS A 566 -19.02 34.72 -3.63
CA LYS A 566 -17.82 35.03 -2.85
C LYS A 566 -18.10 35.26 -1.36
N GLU A 567 -19.17 35.96 -1.01
CA GLU A 567 -19.54 36.23 0.39
C GLU A 567 -19.81 34.93 1.15
N MET A 568 -20.44 33.94 0.51
CA MET A 568 -20.67 32.62 1.10
C MET A 568 -19.37 31.87 1.35
N LEU A 569 -18.41 31.97 0.41
CA LEU A 569 -17.09 31.37 0.59
C LEU A 569 -16.31 32.04 1.72
N LEU A 570 -16.36 33.37 1.84
CA LEU A 570 -15.73 34.09 2.94
C LEU A 570 -16.35 33.74 4.30
N LEU A 571 -17.67 33.53 4.36
CA LEU A 571 -18.34 33.04 5.57
C LEU A 571 -17.90 31.61 5.93
N ARG A 572 -17.84 30.69 4.96
CA ARG A 572 -17.35 29.32 5.19
C ARG A 572 -15.88 29.32 5.64
N ARG A 573 -15.06 30.15 5.01
CA ARG A 573 -13.66 30.37 5.38
C ARG A 573 -13.51 30.81 6.84
N LEU A 574 -14.36 31.73 7.31
CA LEU A 574 -14.38 32.18 8.71
C LEU A 574 -14.82 31.10 9.70
N ALA A 575 -15.51 30.05 9.24
CA ALA A 575 -15.94 28.92 10.06
C ALA A 575 -14.84 27.86 10.25
N TYR A 576 -13.84 27.81 9.37
CA TYR A 576 -12.67 26.91 9.47
C TYR A 576 -11.63 27.38 10.49
N ARG A 577 -12.05 27.65 11.73
CA ARG A 577 -11.19 28.14 12.82
C ARG A 577 -10.47 27.04 13.58
#